data_AF-A0A355EUP0-F1
#
_entry.id   AF-A0A355EUP0-F1
#
_cell.length_a   1.000
_cell.length_b   1.000
_cell.length_c   1.000
_cell.angle_alpha   90.00
_cell.angle_beta   90.00
_cell.angle_gamma   90.00
#
_symmetry.space_group_name_H-M   'P 1'
#
loop_
_entity.id
_entity.type
_entity.pdbx_description
1 polymer ?
#
loop_
_entity_poly.entity_id
_entity_poly.type
_entity_poly.pdbx_seq_one_letter_code
_entity_poly.pdbx_strand_id
1 'polypeptide(L)'
;PAEHRLRLSADLFIRDNVDWLVLHDTLPKHVRERYLDTALTVADIVDELMEGVPVHRIHGDLHLGNLLFRDGLLHVLDFDDMM
;
A
#
# COMPACT_ATOMS: atom_id res chain seq x y z
N PRO A 1 -18.57 0.00 9.46
CA PRO A 1 -17.80 1.13 8.88
C PRO A 1 -16.40 1.18 9.51
N ALA A 2 -15.36 1.53 8.74
CA ALA A 2 -13.99 1.69 9.20
C ALA A 2 -13.46 3.06 8.72
N GLU A 3 -14.14 4.12 9.17
CA GLU A 3 -14.00 5.48 8.64
C GLU A 3 -12.59 6.05 8.79
N HIS A 4 -11.88 5.67 9.85
CA HIS A 4 -10.52 6.14 10.13
C HIS A 4 -9.42 5.29 9.50
N ARG A 5 -9.77 4.27 8.70
CA ARG A 5 -8.78 3.41 8.05
C ARG A 5 -8.43 3.97 6.68
N LEU A 6 -7.16 3.82 6.33
CA LEU A 6 -6.63 4.31 5.06
C LEU A 6 -7.27 3.54 3.90
N ARG A 7 -7.41 4.21 2.77
CA ARG A 7 -7.81 3.57 1.51
C ARG A 7 -6.58 3.41 0.65
N LEU A 8 -6.47 2.27 -0.02
CA LEU A 8 -5.44 2.07 -1.02
C LEU A 8 -5.65 3.08 -2.15
N SER A 9 -4.64 3.90 -2.42
CA SER A 9 -4.57 4.83 -3.56
C SER A 9 -3.12 5.08 -3.93
N ALA A 10 -2.87 5.42 -5.19
CA ALA A 10 -1.54 5.79 -5.66
C ALA A 10 -1.02 7.06 -4.95
N ASP A 11 -1.90 7.99 -4.60
CA ASP A 11 -1.52 9.21 -3.88
C ASP A 11 -0.89 8.89 -2.53
N LEU A 12 -1.61 8.16 -1.67
CA LEU A 12 -1.18 7.90 -0.31
C LEU A 12 0.01 6.93 -0.24
N PHE A 13 0.00 5.89 -1.08
CA PHE A 13 1.01 4.83 -1.01
C PHE A 13 2.23 5.09 -1.89
N ILE A 14 2.16 6.03 -2.83
CA ILE A 14 3.26 6.30 -3.76
C ILE A 14 3.61 7.79 -3.81
N ARG A 15 2.70 8.66 -4.25
CA ARG A 15 3.04 10.07 -4.53
C ARG A 15 3.44 10.84 -3.26
N ASP A 16 2.69 10.69 -2.18
CA ASP A 16 2.99 11.35 -0.89
C ASP A 16 4.35 10.88 -0.32
N ASN A 17 4.67 9.59 -0.47
CA ASN A 17 5.95 9.03 -0.06
C ASN A 17 7.10 9.54 -0.94
N VAL A 18 6.88 9.63 -2.25
CA VAL A 18 7.83 10.21 -3.21
C VAL A 18 8.11 11.67 -2.87
N ASP A 19 7.09 12.47 -2.62
CA ASP A 19 7.21 13.88 -2.23
C ASP A 19 8.02 14.03 -0.95
N TRP A 20 7.76 13.17 0.05
CA TRP A 20 8.53 13.14 1.28
C TRP A 20 10.01 12.81 1.03
N LEU A 21 10.31 11.79 0.21
CA LEU A 21 11.68 11.40 -0.13
C LEU A 21 12.43 12.52 -0.87
N VAL A 22 11.76 13.22 -1.78
CA VAL A 22 12.31 14.35 -2.51
C VAL A 22 12.60 15.52 -1.57
N LEU A 23 11.65 15.85 -0.70
CA LEU A 23 11.76 16.96 0.26
C LEU A 23 12.93 16.76 1.23
N HIS A 24 13.20 15.53 1.65
CA HIS A 24 14.22 15.21 2.66
C HIS A 24 15.57 14.77 2.07
N ASP A 25 15.70 14.72 0.74
CA ASP A 25 16.93 14.31 0.02
C ASP A 25 17.53 12.98 0.53
N THR A 26 16.68 12.01 0.87
CA THR A 26 17.08 10.75 1.51
C THR A 26 17.54 9.67 0.53
N LEU A 27 17.26 9.84 -0.77
CA LEU A 27 17.63 8.90 -1.82
C LEU A 27 19.10 9.06 -2.22
N PRO A 28 19.87 7.96 -2.37
CA PRO A 28 21.21 8.05 -2.93
C PRO A 28 21.20 8.67 -4.33
N LYS A 29 22.05 9.68 -4.55
CA LYS A 29 22.04 10.49 -5.78
C LYS A 29 22.07 9.67 -7.07
N HIS A 30 22.80 8.56 -7.09
CA HIS A 30 22.96 7.71 -8.27
C HIS A 30 21.71 6.87 -8.63
N VAL A 31 20.73 6.76 -7.74
CA VAL A 31 19.45 6.07 -8.03
C VAL A 31 18.25 7.01 -8.05
N ARG A 32 18.39 8.24 -7.57
CA ARG A 32 17.27 9.18 -7.34
C ARG A 32 16.34 9.29 -8.54
N GLU A 33 16.85 9.71 -9.70
CA GLU A 33 16.00 9.92 -10.89
C GLU A 33 15.28 8.64 -11.31
N ARG A 34 16.00 7.52 -11.39
CA ARG A 34 15.40 6.23 -11.76
C ARG A 34 14.35 5.76 -10.76
N TYR A 35 14.58 6.00 -9.47
CA TYR A 35 13.61 5.64 -8.43
C TYR A 35 12.32 6.46 -8.58
N LEU A 36 12.44 7.78 -8.71
CA LEU A 36 11.29 8.68 -8.84
C LEU A 36 10.48 8.38 -10.10
N ASP A 37 11.16 8.23 -11.24
CA ASP A 37 10.54 7.89 -12.52
C ASP A 37 9.77 6.56 -12.44
N THR A 38 10.40 5.53 -11.86
CA THR A 38 9.76 4.22 -11.69
C THR A 38 8.56 4.31 -10.76
N ALA A 39 8.68 4.98 -9.62
CA ALA A 39 7.61 5.10 -8.64
C ALA A 39 6.39 5.83 -9.23
N LEU A 40 6.61 6.98 -9.88
CA LEU A 40 5.52 7.75 -10.49
C LEU A 40 4.88 7.02 -11.67
N THR A 41 5.67 6.28 -12.46
CA THR A 41 5.12 5.40 -13.51
C THR A 41 4.21 4.32 -12.91
N VAL A 42 4.60 3.71 -11.79
CA VAL A 42 3.75 2.74 -11.08
C VAL A 42 2.50 3.42 -10.54
N ALA A 43 2.58 4.65 -10.04
CA ALA A 43 1.43 5.41 -9.55
C ALA A 43 0.38 5.61 -10.66
N ASP A 44 0.82 5.99 -11.86
CA ASP A 44 -0.08 6.21 -13.00
C ASP A 44 -0.75 4.89 -13.45
N ILE A 45 0.01 3.78 -13.48
CA ILE A 45 -0.54 2.44 -13.76
C ILE A 45 -1.59 2.03 -12.71
N VAL A 46 -1.32 2.31 -11.44
CA VAL A 46 -2.25 1.98 -10.34
C VAL A 46 -3.55 2.77 -10.50
N ASP A 47 -3.50 4.06 -10.82
CA ASP A 47 -4.72 4.86 -11.02
C ASP A 47 -5.58 4.31 -12.17
N GLU A 48 -4.96 3.98 -13.31
CA GLU A 48 -5.66 3.38 -14.45
C GLU A 48 -6.30 2.03 -14.09
N LEU A 49 -5.57 1.17 -13.37
CA LEU A 49 -6.06 -0.17 -13.01
C LEU A 49 -7.11 -0.16 -11.90
N MET A 50 -7.11 0.87 -11.04
CA MET A 50 -8.07 1.02 -9.95
C MET A 50 -9.37 1.70 -10.38
N GLU A 51 -9.41 2.34 -11.56
CA GLU A 51 -10.61 3.01 -12.05
C GLU A 51 -11.79 2.04 -12.15
N GLY A 52 -12.90 2.37 -11.47
CA GLY A 52 -14.12 1.56 -11.48
C GLY A 52 -14.04 0.22 -10.75
N VAL A 53 -12.92 -0.10 -10.07
CA VAL A 53 -12.78 -1.34 -9.30
C VAL A 53 -13.64 -1.27 -8.03
N PRO A 54 -14.55 -2.23 -7.79
CA PRO A 54 -15.29 -2.29 -6.55
C PRO A 54 -14.36 -2.58 -5.36
N VAL A 55 -14.45 -1.75 -4.32
CA VAL A 55 -13.61 -1.86 -3.13
C VAL A 55 -14.39 -2.43 -1.93
N HIS A 56 -13.69 -3.20 -1.10
CA HIS A 56 -14.17 -3.68 0.19
C HIS A 56 -13.01 -3.71 1.17
N ARG A 57 -13.31 -3.91 2.46
CA ARG A 57 -12.27 -3.94 3.48
C ARG A 57 -11.47 -5.22 3.43
N ILE A 58 -10.15 -5.09 3.47
CA ILE A 58 -9.20 -6.20 3.44
C ILE A 58 -8.29 -6.12 4.67
N HIS A 59 -7.66 -7.25 5.01
CA HIS A 59 -6.74 -7.35 6.13
C HIS A 59 -5.52 -6.40 6.03
N GLY A 60 -5.10 -6.04 4.81
CA GLY A 60 -3.89 -5.26 4.57
C GLY A 60 -2.61 -6.11 4.51
N ASP A 61 -2.48 -7.07 5.43
CA ASP A 61 -1.29 -7.94 5.50
C ASP A 61 -1.62 -9.44 5.67
N LEU A 62 -2.44 -9.98 4.75
CA LEU A 62 -2.92 -11.36 4.86
C LEU A 62 -1.87 -12.37 4.38
N HIS A 63 -1.00 -12.79 5.29
CA HIS A 63 0.01 -13.81 5.03
C HIS A 63 0.03 -14.90 6.12
N LEU A 64 0.73 -16.02 5.87
CA LEU A 64 0.76 -17.18 6.78
C LEU A 64 1.16 -16.84 8.22
N GLY A 65 2.01 -15.82 8.42
CA GLY A 65 2.41 -15.37 9.77
C GLY A 65 1.24 -14.82 10.61
N ASN A 66 0.18 -14.34 9.96
CA ASN A 66 -1.00 -13.73 10.57
C ASN A 66 -2.20 -14.70 10.62
N LEU A 67 -1.95 -16.00 10.41
CA LEU A 67 -2.98 -17.03 10.36
C LEU A 67 -2.70 -18.12 11.40
N LEU A 68 -3.71 -18.42 12.23
CA LEU A 68 -3.72 -19.62 13.05
C LEU A 68 -4.76 -20.60 12.53
N PHE A 69 -4.37 -21.85 12.31
CA PHE A 69 -5.31 -22.92 12.01
C PHE A 69 -5.45 -23.83 13.22
N ARG A 70 -6.65 -23.87 13.80
CA ARG A 70 -6.93 -24.67 15.00
C ARG A 70 -8.36 -25.19 14.96
N ASP A 71 -8.53 -26.47 15.28
CA ASP A 71 -9.83 -27.13 15.37
C ASP A 71 -10.69 -26.98 14.09
N GLY A 72 -10.04 -26.97 12.91
CA GLY A 72 -10.70 -26.80 11.63
C GLY A 72 -11.07 -25.36 11.26
N LEU A 73 -10.71 -24.38 12.11
CA LEU A 73 -10.99 -22.97 11.92
C LEU A 73 -9.71 -22.18 11.62
N LEU A 74 -9.84 -21.23 10.70
CA LEU A 74 -8.81 -20.23 10.42
C LEU A 74 -9.10 -18.97 11.24
N HIS A 75 -8.17 -18.62 12.11
CA HIS A 75 -8.18 -17.36 12.85
C HIS A 75 -7.21 -16.40 12.17
N VAL A 76 -7.73 -15.25 11.75
CA VAL A 76 -6.93 -14.17 11.18
C VAL A 76 -6.55 -13.21 12.31
N LEU A 77 -5.28 -12.89 12.42
CA LEU A 77 -4.69 -12.03 13.45
C LEU A 77 -4.10 -10.77 12.81
N ASP A 78 -3.89 -9.73 13.62
CA ASP A 78 -3.15 -8.52 13.25
C ASP A 78 -3.82 -7.64 12.16
N PHE A 79 -4.89 -6.96 12.55
CA PHE A 79 -5.63 -6.05 11.67
C PHE A 79 -5.05 -4.62 11.64
N ASP A 80 -3.81 -4.40 12.08
CA ASP A 80 -3.24 -3.06 12.17
C ASP A 80 -3.03 -2.41 10.79
N ASP A 81 -2.95 -3.22 9.72
CA ASP A 81 -2.86 -2.78 8.31
C ASP A 81 -4.18 -2.87 7.51
N MET A 82 -5.28 -3.28 8.13
CA MET A 82 -6.62 -3.30 7.51
C MET A 82 -6.98 -2.00 6.76
N MET A 83 -7.44 -2.13 5.52
CA MET A 83 -7.94 -1.05 4.67
C MET A 83 -9.40 -1.29 4.32
#